data_AF-A0AAV3P730-F1
#
_entry.id   AF-A0AAV3P730-F1
#
_cell.length_a   1.000
_cell.length_b   1.000
_cell.length_c   1.000
_cell.angle_alpha   90.00
_cell.angle_beta   90.00
_cell.angle_gamma   90.00
#
_symmetry.space_group_name_H-M   'P 1'
#
loop_
_entity.id
_entity.type
_entity.pdbx_description
1 polymer ?
#
loop_
_entity_poly.entity_id
_entity_poly.type
_entity_poly.pdbx_seq_one_letter_code
_entity_poly.pdbx_strand_id
1 'polypeptide(L)'
;MLTRLLCIRTELCRFSGGKIYPGRGIRFIRSDSQVFLFANSKCKRYFHNRLKPAKLCWTAVYRKQHKKDIAQEAVKKRRRATKKPYSRSIVGATLEVIQKKRAEKPEVRDAAREAALREIKERIKKTKDEKKAKKAEVSAKAQKSGKGNFPKGGAPSKGPKLGGGGGKR
;
A
#
# COMPACT_ATOMS: atom_id res chain seq x y z
N MET A 1 -12.96 46.46 2.62
CA MET A 1 -13.50 46.57 1.24
C MET A 1 -14.43 45.40 0.97
N LEU A 2 -15.71 45.55 1.29
CA LEU A 2 -16.73 44.58 0.89
C LEU A 2 -17.02 44.83 -0.60
N THR A 3 -16.43 44.03 -1.47
CA THR A 3 -16.89 43.93 -2.87
C THR A 3 -18.31 43.39 -2.83
N ARG A 4 -19.28 44.31 -2.90
CA ARG A 4 -20.68 44.01 -3.18
C ARG A 4 -20.70 43.36 -4.56
N LEU A 5 -20.59 42.03 -4.61
CA LEU A 5 -20.81 41.29 -5.84
C LEU A 5 -22.21 41.64 -6.30
N LEU A 6 -22.34 42.35 -7.42
CA LEU A 6 -23.57 42.34 -8.20
C LEU A 6 -23.77 40.89 -8.64
N CYS A 7 -24.49 40.11 -7.82
CA CYS A 7 -24.87 38.74 -8.12
C CYS A 7 -26.00 38.76 -9.15
N ILE A 8 -25.67 39.13 -10.39
CA ILE A 8 -26.58 38.90 -11.51
C ILE A 8 -26.51 37.42 -11.84
N ARG A 9 -27.65 36.73 -11.73
CA ARG A 9 -27.76 35.31 -12.05
C ARG A 9 -27.37 35.09 -13.51
N THR A 10 -26.31 34.32 -13.73
CA THR A 10 -25.84 33.94 -15.06
C THR A 10 -26.21 32.49 -15.34
N GLU A 11 -26.75 32.25 -16.52
CA GLU A 11 -27.07 30.91 -17.00
C GLU A 11 -25.91 30.38 -17.84
N LEU A 12 -25.82 29.06 -18.03
CA LEU A 12 -24.78 28.46 -18.87
C LEU A 12 -25.37 27.95 -20.19
N CYS A 13 -24.67 28.23 -21.28
CA CYS A 13 -25.02 27.67 -22.58
C CYS A 13 -24.85 26.15 -22.57
N ARG A 14 -25.92 25.41 -22.92
CA ARG A 14 -25.91 23.94 -22.91
C ARG A 14 -24.94 23.34 -23.94
N PHE A 15 -24.66 24.06 -25.02
CA PHE A 15 -23.80 23.59 -26.10
C PHE A 15 -22.31 23.97 -25.89
N SER A 16 -22.04 25.27 -25.71
CA SER A 16 -20.66 25.77 -25.63
C SER A 16 -20.09 25.78 -24.21
N GLY A 17 -20.95 25.81 -23.18
CA GLY A 17 -20.55 26.02 -21.78
C GLY A 17 -20.19 27.47 -21.43
N GLY A 18 -20.44 28.43 -22.33
CA GLY A 18 -20.22 29.86 -22.07
C GLY A 18 -21.28 30.45 -21.13
N LYS A 19 -20.92 31.50 -20.38
CA LYS A 19 -21.84 32.25 -19.51
C LYS A 19 -22.80 33.11 -20.34
N ILE A 20 -24.07 33.07 -19.99
CA ILE A 20 -25.16 33.84 -20.58
C ILE A 20 -25.66 34.80 -19.50
N TYR A 21 -25.52 36.09 -19.80
CA TYR A 21 -26.06 37.16 -18.98
C TYR A 21 -27.54 37.40 -19.31
N PRO A 22 -28.34 37.94 -18.36
CA PRO A 22 -29.74 38.26 -18.65
C PRO A 22 -29.86 39.20 -19.85
N GLY A 23 -30.94 39.04 -20.62
CA GLY A 23 -31.16 39.77 -21.88
C GLY A 23 -30.36 39.24 -23.07
N ARG A 24 -29.52 38.21 -22.88
CA ARG A 24 -28.75 37.58 -23.97
C ARG A 24 -29.13 36.11 -24.16
N GLY A 25 -28.88 35.62 -25.37
CA GLY A 25 -29.06 34.22 -25.72
C GLY A 25 -30.45 33.90 -26.27
N ILE A 26 -30.67 32.62 -26.52
CA ILE A 26 -31.90 32.08 -27.10
C ILE A 26 -32.30 30.86 -26.27
N ARG A 27 -33.56 30.83 -25.83
CA ARG A 27 -34.16 29.68 -25.15
C ARG A 27 -34.91 28.85 -26.18
N PHE A 28 -34.53 27.59 -26.33
CA PHE A 28 -35.20 26.62 -27.19
C PHE A 28 -35.83 25.54 -26.32
N ILE A 29 -37.12 25.28 -26.52
CA ILE A 29 -37.86 24.23 -25.82
C ILE A 29 -38.10 23.12 -26.83
N ARG A 30 -37.62 21.92 -26.53
CA ARG A 30 -37.87 20.73 -27.36
C ARG A 30 -39.20 20.09 -26.94
N SER A 31 -39.77 19.27 -27.81
CA SER A 31 -41.07 18.59 -27.61
C SER A 31 -41.15 17.76 -26.32
N ASP A 32 -40.01 17.27 -25.81
CA ASP A 32 -39.88 16.56 -24.54
C ASP A 32 -39.78 17.50 -23.32
N SER A 33 -40.23 18.75 -23.46
CA SER A 33 -40.18 19.81 -22.46
C SER A 33 -38.77 20.19 -21.98
N GLN A 34 -37.71 19.70 -22.64
CA GLN A 34 -36.35 20.06 -22.28
C GLN A 34 -36.01 21.48 -22.75
N VAL A 35 -35.55 22.29 -21.79
CA VAL A 35 -35.14 23.68 -22.04
C VAL A 35 -33.65 23.75 -22.33
N PHE A 36 -33.32 24.22 -23.53
CA PHE A 36 -31.96 24.47 -23.99
C PHE A 36 -31.68 25.97 -24.02
N LEU A 37 -30.66 26.41 -23.31
CA LEU A 37 -30.15 27.77 -23.37
C LEU A 37 -28.93 27.83 -24.29
N PHE A 38 -29.00 28.69 -25.30
CA PHE A 38 -27.91 28.94 -26.25
C PHE A 38 -27.41 30.37 -26.12
N ALA A 39 -26.09 30.56 -26.11
CA ALA A 39 -25.51 31.90 -26.07
C ALA A 39 -25.71 32.68 -27.39
N ASN A 40 -25.54 32.01 -28.53
CA ASN A 40 -25.53 32.62 -29.86
C ASN A 40 -26.29 31.75 -30.87
N SER A 41 -26.75 32.32 -31.98
CA SER A 41 -27.37 31.59 -33.11
C SER A 41 -26.47 30.48 -33.68
N LYS A 42 -25.14 30.65 -33.62
CA LYS A 42 -24.16 29.61 -33.98
C LYS A 42 -24.36 28.32 -33.17
N CYS A 43 -24.59 28.44 -31.86
CA CYS A 43 -24.80 27.28 -30.98
C CYS A 43 -26.15 26.59 -31.29
N LYS A 44 -27.19 27.39 -31.53
CA LYS A 44 -28.51 26.88 -31.94
C LYS A 44 -28.43 26.11 -33.25
N ARG A 45 -27.76 26.67 -34.27
CA ARG A 45 -27.57 26.01 -35.57
C ARG A 45 -26.85 24.67 -35.45
N TYR A 46 -25.75 24.61 -34.69
CA TYR A 46 -25.04 23.35 -34.50
C TYR A 46 -25.84 22.29 -33.74
N PHE A 47 -26.70 22.71 -32.81
CA PHE A 47 -27.62 21.81 -32.13
C PHE A 47 -28.66 21.20 -33.08
N HIS A 48 -29.28 22.00 -33.96
CA HIS A 48 -30.20 21.49 -34.98
C HIS A 48 -29.51 20.60 -36.02
N ASN A 49 -28.25 20.90 -36.37
CA ASN A 49 -27.43 20.04 -37.22
C ASN A 49 -26.97 18.75 -36.52
N ARG A 50 -27.38 18.50 -35.27
CA ARG A 50 -27.04 17.32 -34.46
C ARG A 50 -25.54 17.12 -34.28
N LEU A 51 -24.77 18.21 -34.30
CA LEU A 51 -23.34 18.17 -34.03
C LEU A 51 -23.09 17.94 -32.55
N LYS A 52 -22.18 17.01 -32.23
CA LYS A 52 -21.79 16.73 -30.85
C LYS A 52 -20.77 17.79 -30.38
N PRO A 53 -21.00 18.51 -29.28
CA PRO A 53 -20.05 19.53 -28.78
C PRO A 53 -18.69 18.92 -28.44
N ALA A 54 -18.65 17.64 -28.05
CA ALA A 54 -17.45 16.84 -27.85
C ALA A 54 -16.50 16.76 -29.06
N LYS A 55 -16.98 17.03 -30.29
CA LYS A 55 -16.15 17.05 -31.51
C LYS A 55 -15.65 18.45 -31.88
N LEU A 56 -16.14 19.51 -31.23
CA LEU A 56 -15.83 20.89 -31.57
C LEU A 56 -14.82 21.48 -30.59
N CYS A 57 -13.62 21.78 -31.09
CA CYS A 57 -12.43 22.15 -30.31
C CYS A 57 -12.62 23.32 -29.32
N TRP A 58 -13.48 24.29 -29.68
CA TRP A 58 -13.68 25.53 -28.92
C TRP A 58 -14.69 25.39 -27.77
N THR A 59 -15.43 24.28 -27.68
CA THR A 59 -16.45 24.09 -26.64
C THR A 59 -15.83 23.65 -25.31
N ALA A 60 -16.48 23.99 -24.19
CA ALA A 60 -16.04 23.55 -22.87
C ALA A 60 -16.01 22.02 -22.73
N VAL A 61 -16.96 21.31 -23.35
CA VAL A 61 -17.04 19.85 -23.31
C VAL A 61 -15.82 19.22 -23.98
N TYR A 62 -15.43 19.70 -25.16
CA TYR A 62 -14.24 19.23 -25.85
C TYR A 62 -12.99 19.43 -24.99
N ARG A 63 -12.81 20.62 -24.42
CA ARG A 63 -11.65 20.96 -23.59
C ARG A 63 -11.54 20.05 -22.37
N LYS A 64 -12.67 19.76 -21.72
CA LYS A 64 -12.74 18.83 -20.58
C LYS A 64 -12.32 17.41 -20.96
N GLN A 65 -12.80 16.89 -22.09
CA GLN A 65 -12.46 15.54 -22.56
C GLN A 65 -10.98 15.43 -22.97
N HIS A 66 -10.44 16.46 -23.63
CA HIS A 66 -9.06 16.50 -24.09
C HIS A 66 -8.09 17.05 -23.03
N LYS A 67 -8.54 17.18 -21.78
CA LYS A 67 -7.72 17.64 -20.63
C LYS A 67 -7.02 18.99 -20.88
N LYS A 68 -7.64 19.87 -21.67
CA LYS A 68 -7.15 21.25 -21.92
C LYS A 68 -7.55 22.25 -20.81
N ASP A 69 -8.15 21.76 -19.72
CA ASP A 69 -8.54 22.56 -18.56
C ASP A 69 -7.51 22.42 -17.44
N ILE A 70 -6.88 23.55 -17.07
CA ILE A 70 -5.82 23.64 -16.06
C ILE A 70 -6.29 23.13 -14.68
N ALA A 71 -7.59 23.24 -14.39
CA ALA A 71 -8.17 22.83 -13.12
C ALA A 71 -7.99 21.33 -12.81
N GLN A 72 -7.93 20.47 -13.84
CA GLN A 72 -7.74 19.02 -13.63
C GLN A 72 -6.32 18.67 -13.17
N GLU A 73 -5.32 19.43 -13.62
CA GLU A 73 -3.93 19.24 -13.17
C GLU A 73 -3.73 19.71 -11.73
N ALA A 74 -4.43 20.79 -11.33
CA ALA A 74 -4.34 21.34 -9.97
C ALA A 74 -4.82 20.35 -8.89
N VAL A 75 -5.87 19.55 -9.18
CA VAL A 75 -6.39 18.56 -8.23
C VAL A 75 -5.39 17.42 -7.99
N LYS A 76 -4.69 16.95 -9.02
CA LYS A 76 -3.69 15.88 -8.88
C LYS A 76 -2.53 16.30 -7.97
N LYS A 77 -2.10 17.56 -8.05
CA LYS A 77 -1.01 18.10 -7.22
C LYS A 77 -1.35 18.19 -5.73
N ARG A 78 -2.64 18.24 -5.37
CA ARG A 78 -3.09 18.44 -3.97
C ARG A 78 -3.32 17.16 -3.17
N ARG A 79 -3.23 15.96 -3.77
CA ARG A 79 -3.46 14.71 -3.02
C ARG A 79 -2.27 14.40 -2.11
N ARG A 80 -2.28 14.91 -0.88
CA ARG A 80 -1.38 14.47 0.20
C ARG A 80 -2.00 13.26 0.90
N ALA A 81 -1.26 12.16 0.96
CA ALA A 81 -1.64 11.00 1.77
C ALA A 81 -1.20 11.25 3.22
N THR A 82 -2.15 11.53 4.11
CA THR A 82 -1.87 11.68 5.54
C THR A 82 -1.69 10.30 6.16
N LYS A 83 -0.43 9.90 6.40
CA LYS A 83 -0.13 8.71 7.21
C LYS A 83 -0.41 9.06 8.67
N LYS A 84 -1.54 8.60 9.22
CA LYS A 84 -1.78 8.68 10.66
C LYS A 84 -0.89 7.64 11.35
N PRO A 85 0.07 8.03 12.21
CA PRO A 85 0.86 7.06 12.95
C PRO A 85 -0.07 6.23 13.85
N TYR A 86 0.08 4.91 13.84
CA TYR A 86 -0.70 4.01 14.68
C TYR A 86 -0.24 4.15 16.13
N SER A 87 -0.88 5.06 16.86
CA SER A 87 -0.66 5.30 18.29
C SER A 87 -1.87 4.83 19.10
N ARG A 88 -2.38 3.62 18.82
CA ARG A 88 -3.45 3.02 19.62
C ARG A 88 -2.84 2.09 20.66
N SER A 89 -3.38 2.13 21.88
CA SER A 89 -3.11 1.12 22.89
C SER A 89 -3.63 -0.25 22.41
N ILE A 90 -2.99 -1.31 22.88
CA ILE A 90 -3.37 -2.69 22.60
C ILE A 90 -3.86 -3.28 23.92
N VAL A 91 -4.90 -4.12 23.89
CA VAL A 91 -5.40 -4.79 25.11
C VAL A 91 -4.23 -5.57 25.74
N GLY A 92 -3.93 -5.31 27.02
CA GLY A 92 -2.80 -5.90 27.74
C GLY A 92 -1.50 -5.07 27.75
N ALA A 93 -1.42 -3.96 27.01
CA ALA A 93 -0.30 -3.01 27.12
C ALA A 93 -0.75 -1.56 26.83
N THR A 94 -0.63 -0.70 27.84
CA THR A 94 -0.91 0.73 27.67
C THR A 94 0.13 1.37 26.75
N LEU A 95 -0.27 2.45 26.08
CA LEU A 95 0.54 3.15 25.08
C LEU A 95 1.90 3.61 25.65
N GLU A 96 1.93 3.98 26.93
CA GLU A 96 3.12 4.41 27.65
C GLU A 96 4.13 3.27 27.86
N VAL A 97 3.66 2.06 28.14
CA VAL A 97 4.54 0.88 28.30
C VAL A 97 5.19 0.52 26.97
N ILE A 98 4.43 0.60 25.87
CA ILE A 98 4.94 0.35 24.51
C ILE A 98 5.99 1.38 24.13
N GLN A 99 5.78 2.66 24.45
CA GLN A 99 6.74 3.72 24.18
C GLN A 99 8.03 3.56 25.00
N LYS A 100 7.92 3.27 26.30
CA LYS A 100 9.07 3.04 27.18
C LYS A 100 9.92 1.86 26.68
N LYS A 101 9.30 0.72 26.38
CA LYS A 101 10.00 -0.45 25.80
C LYS A 101 10.57 -0.19 24.41
N ARG A 102 10.02 0.74 23.64
CA ARG A 102 10.55 1.11 22.31
C ARG A 102 11.70 2.10 22.41
N ALA A 103 11.73 2.92 23.46
CA ALA A 103 12.76 3.92 23.73
C ALA A 103 13.99 3.38 24.49
N GLU A 104 13.94 2.13 25.00
CA GLU A 104 15.11 1.46 25.60
C GLU A 104 16.31 1.42 24.64
N LYS A 105 17.48 1.83 25.15
CA LYS A 105 18.75 1.86 24.41
C LYS A 105 19.09 0.46 23.87
N PRO A 106 19.64 0.36 22.65
CA PRO A 106 19.95 -0.93 22.02
C PRO A 106 20.88 -1.80 22.87
N GLU A 107 21.82 -1.19 23.59
CA GLU A 107 22.76 -1.89 24.49
C GLU A 107 22.05 -2.66 25.62
N VAL A 108 20.98 -2.09 26.20
CA VAL A 108 20.19 -2.75 27.25
C VAL A 108 19.39 -3.91 26.67
N ARG A 109 18.90 -3.75 25.43
CA ARG A 109 18.16 -4.80 24.72
C ARG A 109 19.07 -5.97 24.36
N ASP A 110 20.28 -5.68 23.91
CA ASP A 110 21.24 -6.70 23.51
C ASP A 110 21.83 -7.43 24.72
N ALA A 111 22.09 -6.72 25.82
CA ALA A 111 22.44 -7.33 27.11
C ALA A 111 21.33 -8.28 27.62
N ALA A 112 20.06 -7.87 27.55
CA ALA A 112 18.93 -8.71 27.92
C ALA A 112 18.78 -9.95 27.01
N ARG A 113 19.04 -9.79 25.70
CA ARG A 113 19.09 -10.92 24.75
C ARG A 113 20.23 -11.87 25.06
N GLU A 114 21.41 -11.37 25.34
CA GLU A 114 22.56 -12.20 25.68
C GLU A 114 22.38 -12.96 26.99
N ALA A 115 21.81 -12.31 28.02
CA ALA A 115 21.45 -12.95 29.27
C ALA A 115 20.43 -14.09 29.05
N ALA A 116 19.37 -13.84 28.26
CA ALA A 116 18.39 -14.87 27.91
C ALA A 116 19.02 -16.02 27.10
N LEU A 117 19.91 -15.72 26.15
CA LEU A 117 20.62 -16.74 25.37
C LEU A 117 21.57 -17.58 26.23
N ARG A 118 22.21 -17.00 27.25
CA ARG A 118 23.04 -17.74 28.22
C ARG A 118 22.18 -18.67 29.06
N GLU A 119 21.06 -18.19 29.58
CA GLU A 119 20.12 -19.03 30.34
C GLU A 119 19.58 -20.20 29.50
N ILE A 120 19.19 -19.95 28.25
CA ILE A 120 18.74 -21.01 27.33
C ILE A 120 19.85 -22.03 27.08
N LYS A 121 21.09 -21.57 26.84
CA LYS A 121 22.24 -22.47 26.65
C LYS A 121 22.52 -23.32 27.89
N GLU A 122 22.38 -22.76 29.09
CA GLU A 122 22.54 -23.49 30.34
C GLU A 122 21.43 -24.53 30.57
N ARG A 123 20.17 -24.19 30.25
CA ARG A 123 19.05 -25.15 30.26
C ARG A 123 19.26 -26.28 29.24
N ILE A 124 19.80 -25.97 28.06
CA ILE A 124 20.11 -26.98 27.04
C ILE A 124 21.29 -27.87 27.47
N LYS A 125 22.30 -27.33 28.16
CA LYS A 125 23.40 -28.14 28.71
C LYS A 125 22.89 -29.10 29.78
N LYS A 126 22.15 -28.60 30.78
CA LYS A 126 21.54 -29.41 31.84
C LYS A 126 20.66 -30.55 31.28
N THR A 127 19.80 -30.24 30.32
CA THR A 127 18.95 -31.26 29.67
C THR A 127 19.73 -32.23 28.77
N LYS A 128 20.87 -31.81 28.18
CA LYS A 128 21.77 -32.71 27.43
C LYS A 128 22.55 -33.65 28.36
N ASP A 129 22.96 -33.17 29.52
CA ASP A 129 23.70 -33.98 30.50
C ASP A 129 22.76 -35.01 31.16
N GLU A 130 21.52 -34.63 31.46
CA GLU A 130 20.46 -35.56 31.86
C GLU A 130 20.16 -36.63 30.78
N LYS A 131 20.13 -36.23 29.49
CA LYS A 131 19.95 -37.17 28.37
C LYS A 131 21.16 -38.09 28.19
N LYS A 132 22.38 -37.62 28.42
CA LYS A 132 23.60 -38.45 28.37
C LYS A 132 23.68 -39.42 29.54
N ALA A 133 23.28 -39.00 30.75
CA ALA A 133 23.18 -39.88 31.92
C ALA A 133 22.15 -41.00 31.68
N LYS A 134 20.97 -40.67 31.13
CA LYS A 134 19.97 -41.66 30.74
C LYS A 134 20.44 -42.59 29.61
N LYS A 135 21.20 -42.07 28.62
CA LYS A 135 21.76 -42.89 27.54
C LYS A 135 22.88 -43.81 28.03
N ALA A 136 23.70 -43.36 28.97
CA ALA A 136 24.77 -44.15 29.60
C ALA A 136 24.19 -45.31 30.43
N GLU A 137 23.09 -45.09 31.15
CA GLU A 137 22.39 -46.13 31.90
C GLU A 137 21.78 -47.20 30.97
N VAL A 138 21.22 -46.78 29.82
CA VAL A 138 20.70 -47.71 28.80
C VAL A 138 21.82 -48.50 28.11
N SER A 139 22.99 -47.88 27.85
CA SER A 139 24.14 -48.59 27.28
C SER A 139 24.86 -49.53 28.27
N ALA A 140 24.84 -49.24 29.57
CA ALA A 140 25.38 -50.13 30.60
C ALA A 140 24.53 -51.41 30.77
N LYS A 141 23.23 -51.34 30.47
CA LYS A 141 22.36 -52.53 30.39
C LYS A 141 22.53 -53.35 29.10
N ALA A 142 23.16 -52.79 28.06
CA ALA A 142 23.37 -53.48 26.78
C ALA A 142 24.70 -54.26 26.66
N GLN A 143 25.63 -54.12 27.62
CA GLN A 143 26.96 -54.76 27.57
C GLN A 143 27.02 -56.21 28.09
N LYS A 144 25.88 -56.91 28.19
CA LYS A 144 25.79 -58.32 28.63
C LYS A 144 25.32 -59.28 27.51
N SER A 145 25.91 -59.21 26.32
CA SER A 145 25.85 -60.29 25.30
C SER A 145 26.83 -60.04 24.16
N GLY A 146 27.74 -60.99 23.89
CA GLY A 146 28.97 -60.79 23.13
C GLY A 146 29.02 -61.21 21.65
N LYS A 147 30.06 -60.66 20.98
CA LYS A 147 31.07 -61.18 20.03
C LYS A 147 30.67 -61.98 18.76
N GLY A 148 31.13 -61.49 17.60
CA GLY A 148 31.26 -62.23 16.32
C GLY A 148 31.98 -61.41 15.22
N ASN A 149 32.89 -62.05 14.46
CA ASN A 149 34.07 -61.50 13.74
C ASN A 149 33.83 -61.00 12.27
N PHE A 150 34.69 -60.09 11.79
CA PHE A 150 34.83 -59.56 10.39
C PHE A 150 35.70 -60.51 9.51
N PRO A 151 35.67 -60.46 8.16
CA PRO A 151 36.53 -59.54 7.34
C PRO A 151 35.96 -59.23 5.92
N LYS A 152 36.55 -58.53 4.93
CA LYS A 152 37.40 -57.33 4.75
C LYS A 152 37.47 -57.09 3.21
N GLY A 153 37.51 -55.84 2.75
CA GLY A 153 37.92 -55.44 1.38
C GLY A 153 37.02 -54.36 0.77
N GLY A 154 37.46 -53.28 0.13
CA GLY A 154 38.76 -52.68 -0.17
C GLY A 154 38.46 -51.28 -0.74
N ALA A 155 39.29 -50.28 -0.48
CA ALA A 155 39.20 -48.91 -1.01
C ALA A 155 40.31 -48.70 -2.07
N PRO A 156 40.49 -47.55 -2.77
CA PRO A 156 39.76 -46.26 -2.70
C PRO A 156 39.49 -45.57 -4.07
N SER A 157 38.66 -44.53 -4.13
CA SER A 157 38.82 -43.48 -5.16
C SER A 157 38.30 -42.09 -4.73
N LYS A 158 39.23 -41.13 -4.83
CA LYS A 158 39.20 -39.68 -5.08
C LYS A 158 37.86 -38.90 -4.94
N GLY A 159 37.91 -37.83 -4.13
CA GLY A 159 36.99 -36.68 -4.24
C GLY A 159 37.27 -35.80 -5.49
N PRO A 160 36.44 -34.77 -5.75
CA PRO A 160 36.78 -33.44 -5.21
C PRO A 160 35.59 -32.52 -4.81
N LYS A 161 35.85 -31.70 -3.78
CA LYS A 161 35.53 -30.26 -3.54
C LYS A 161 34.26 -29.57 -4.10
N LEU A 162 33.58 -28.90 -3.14
CA LEU A 162 33.10 -27.49 -3.10
C LEU A 162 31.84 -27.04 -3.88
N GLY A 163 31.00 -26.26 -3.16
CA GLY A 163 29.94 -25.37 -3.65
C GLY A 163 28.57 -25.74 -3.07
N GLY A 164 27.86 -24.97 -2.23
CA GLY A 164 27.68 -23.52 -2.19
C GLY A 164 26.39 -23.15 -2.94
N GLY A 165 25.25 -23.03 -2.25
CA GLY A 165 24.00 -22.60 -2.89
C GLY A 165 22.82 -22.48 -1.94
N GLY A 166 22.52 -21.25 -1.52
CA GLY A 166 21.38 -20.92 -0.68
C GLY A 166 20.04 -21.14 -1.38
N GLY A 167 19.09 -21.75 -0.65
CA GLY A 167 17.69 -21.87 -1.06
C GLY A 167 16.84 -20.78 -0.43
N LYS A 168 16.31 -19.88 -1.26
CA LYS A 168 15.16 -19.04 -0.91
C LYS A 168 13.90 -19.92 -0.85
N ARG A 169 13.18 -19.86 0.27
CA ARG A 169 11.71 -19.87 0.31
C ARG A 169 11.27 -18.91 1.41
#